data_AF-A0A3E2YPC1-F1
#
_entry.id   AF-A0A3E2YPC1-F1
#
_cell.length_a   1.000
_cell.length_b   1.000
_cell.length_c   1.000
_cell.angle_alpha   90.00
_cell.angle_beta   90.00
_cell.angle_gamma   90.00
#
_symmetry.space_group_name_H-M   'P 1'
#
loop_
_entity.id
_entity.type
_entity.pdbx_description
1 polymer ?
#
loop_
_entity_poly.entity_id
_entity_poly.type
_entity_poly.pdbx_seq_one_letter_code
_entity_poly.pdbx_strand_id
1 'polypeptide(L)'
;MLESFVLSELSRQLTWSEQFVDLSHYRDQGRYEVDAVLENRSGQVVGFEVKAATTVGPDDFRGLRRLADRLGDDFIAGIVLYTGTSTLPYGDRLRAMPVSALWQVPPPTAD
;
A
#
# COMPACT_ATOMS: atom_id res chain seq x y z
N MET A 1 -13.53 10.26 -4.08
CA MET A 1 -12.14 10.59 -4.45
C MET A 1 -11.38 9.30 -4.72
N LEU A 2 -10.15 9.33 -5.27
CA LEU A 2 -9.39 8.11 -5.63
C LEU A 2 -9.10 7.23 -4.41
N GLU A 3 -8.78 7.82 -3.26
CA GLU A 3 -8.61 7.14 -1.97
C GLU A 3 -9.80 6.25 -1.62
N SER A 4 -11.02 6.80 -1.65
CA SER A 4 -12.24 6.05 -1.32
C SER A 4 -12.48 4.86 -2.26
N PHE A 5 -12.10 5.01 -3.54
CA PHE A 5 -12.17 3.92 -4.50
C PHE A 5 -11.16 2.81 -4.16
N VAL A 6 -9.90 3.16 -3.89
CA VAL A 6 -8.87 2.21 -3.46
C VAL A 6 -9.29 1.45 -2.20
N LEU A 7 -9.77 2.17 -1.17
CA LEU A 7 -10.23 1.55 0.08
C LEU A 7 -11.39 0.58 -0.15
N SER A 8 -12.31 0.93 -1.05
CA SER A 8 -13.44 0.06 -1.41
C SER A 8 -12.98 -1.20 -2.14
N GLU A 9 -12.03 -1.07 -3.08
CA GLU A 9 -11.46 -2.21 -3.81
C GLU A 9 -10.67 -3.14 -2.89
N LEU A 10 -9.82 -2.59 -2.02
CA LEU A 10 -9.12 -3.38 -1.00
C LEU A 10 -10.11 -4.12 -0.11
N SER A 11 -11.12 -3.42 0.43
CA SER A 11 -12.16 -4.02 1.27
C SER A 11 -12.88 -5.18 0.56
N ARG A 12 -13.19 -5.06 -0.73
CA ARG A 12 -13.81 -6.14 -1.51
C ARG A 12 -12.87 -7.34 -1.65
N GLN A 13 -11.62 -7.09 -2.01
CA GLN A 13 -10.63 -8.16 -2.20
C GLN A 13 -10.40 -8.97 -0.91
N LEU A 14 -10.47 -8.32 0.25
CA LEU A 14 -10.38 -8.99 1.54
C LEU A 14 -11.52 -9.99 1.80
N THR A 15 -12.68 -9.85 1.16
CA THR A 15 -13.81 -10.78 1.35
C THR A 15 -13.57 -12.17 0.75
N TRP A 16 -12.62 -12.29 -0.17
CA TRP A 16 -12.24 -13.57 -0.81
C TRP A 16 -10.73 -13.84 -0.74
N SER A 17 -9.99 -13.09 0.08
CA SER A 17 -8.56 -13.31 0.31
C SER A 17 -8.33 -14.59 1.10
N GLU A 18 -7.33 -15.38 0.71
CA GLU A 18 -6.88 -16.54 1.49
C GLU A 18 -6.18 -16.12 2.80
N GLN A 19 -5.62 -14.90 2.83
CA GLN A 19 -5.03 -14.32 4.02
C GLN A 19 -6.04 -13.44 4.76
N PHE A 20 -6.22 -13.73 6.05
CA PHE A 20 -7.00 -12.89 6.96
C PHE A 20 -6.16 -11.70 7.42
N VAL A 21 -6.49 -10.52 6.92
CA VAL A 21 -5.87 -9.26 7.32
C VAL A 21 -6.93 -8.21 7.63
N ASP A 22 -6.65 -7.37 8.61
CA ASP A 22 -7.50 -6.25 9.01
C ASP A 22 -7.09 -5.01 8.21
N LEU A 23 -8.09 -4.30 7.66
CA LEU A 23 -7.89 -3.02 6.98
C LEU A 23 -8.19 -1.87 7.94
N SER A 24 -7.23 -0.98 8.11
CA SER A 24 -7.37 0.23 8.93
C SER A 24 -6.67 1.43 8.30
N HIS A 25 -6.88 2.62 8.84
CA HIS A 25 -6.12 3.83 8.51
C HIS A 25 -5.16 4.15 9.67
N TYR A 26 -3.94 4.58 9.37
CA TYR A 26 -2.94 4.88 10.37
C TYR A 26 -2.62 6.38 10.45
N ARG A 27 -2.48 6.89 11.67
CA ARG A 27 -1.98 8.25 11.94
C ARG A 27 -1.16 8.27 13.23
N ASP A 28 -0.02 8.93 13.21
CA ASP A 28 0.82 9.12 14.39
C ASP A 28 0.69 10.54 15.00
N GLN A 29 1.30 10.75 16.17
CA GLN A 29 1.29 12.05 16.86
C GLN A 29 2.08 13.14 16.11
N GLY A 30 2.98 12.74 15.21
CA GLY A 30 3.72 13.61 14.31
C GLY A 30 2.93 14.03 13.06
N ARG A 31 1.65 13.64 12.96
CA ARG A 31 0.77 13.86 11.80
C ARG A 31 1.25 13.14 10.54
N TYR A 32 2.05 12.09 10.68
CA TYR A 32 2.26 11.16 9.58
C TYR A 32 1.03 10.29 9.45
N GLU A 33 0.54 10.16 8.23
CA GLU A 33 -0.67 9.44 7.86
C GLU A 33 -0.29 8.35 6.86
N VAL A 34 -1.02 7.23 6.88
CA VAL A 34 -0.98 6.21 5.83
C VAL A 34 -2.43 5.84 5.54
N ASP A 35 -2.84 6.06 4.29
CA ASP A 35 -4.25 5.94 3.86
C ASP A 35 -4.87 4.58 4.20
N ALA A 36 -4.11 3.50 4.03
CA ALA A 36 -4.51 2.14 4.39
C ALA A 36 -3.36 1.31 4.95
N VAL A 37 -3.67 0.50 5.95
CA VAL A 37 -2.80 -0.49 6.56
C VAL A 37 -3.53 -1.82 6.54
N LEU A 38 -2.89 -2.84 5.97
CA LEU A 38 -3.27 -4.24 6.08
C LEU A 38 -2.39 -4.90 7.13
N GLU A 39 -2.99 -5.44 8.18
CA GLU A 39 -2.28 -6.11 9.27
C GLU A 39 -2.77 -7.56 9.41
N ASN A 40 -1.85 -8.52 9.44
CA ASN A 40 -2.20 -9.91 9.70
C ASN A 40 -2.15 -10.24 11.20
N ARG A 41 -2.61 -11.45 11.58
CA ARG A 41 -2.62 -11.90 12.99
C ARG A 41 -1.22 -12.03 13.62
N SER A 42 -0.16 -12.04 12.83
CA SER A 42 1.22 -12.06 13.31
C SER A 42 1.78 -10.65 13.54
N GLY A 43 0.99 -9.59 13.31
CA GLY A 43 1.41 -8.20 13.41
C GLY A 43 2.16 -7.67 12.19
N GLN A 44 2.25 -8.46 11.11
CA GLN A 44 2.93 -8.04 9.90
C GLN A 44 2.06 -7.08 9.10
N VAL A 45 2.68 -6.03 8.57
CA VAL A 45 2.00 -4.87 8.00
C VAL A 45 2.40 -4.59 6.56
N VAL A 46 1.41 -4.33 5.71
CA VAL A 46 1.58 -3.65 4.42
C VAL A 46 0.85 -2.31 4.46
N GLY A 47 1.57 -1.22 4.17
CA GLY A 47 1.02 0.14 4.12
C GLY A 47 0.76 0.61 2.69
N PHE A 48 -0.30 1.39 2.50
CA PHE A 48 -0.69 1.98 1.23
C PHE A 48 -0.93 3.49 1.36
N GLU A 49 -0.44 4.23 0.38
CA GLU A 49 -0.75 5.64 0.14
C GLU A 49 -1.38 5.78 -1.25
N VAL A 50 -2.28 6.73 -1.44
CA VAL A 50 -3.01 6.92 -2.70
C VAL A 50 -2.73 8.31 -3.26
N LYS A 51 -2.30 8.36 -4.52
CA LYS A 51 -1.95 9.61 -5.19
C LYS A 51 -2.70 9.77 -6.51
N ALA A 52 -3.52 10.81 -6.61
CA ALA A 52 -4.17 11.21 -7.85
C ALA A 52 -3.21 11.99 -8.78
N ALA A 53 -2.02 11.45 -9.03
CA ALA A 53 -1.00 12.03 -9.91
C ALA A 53 -0.26 10.94 -10.70
N THR A 54 0.25 11.30 -11.87
CA THR A 54 0.98 10.39 -12.77
C THR A 54 2.47 10.28 -12.42
N THR A 55 2.95 11.06 -11.48
CA THR A 55 4.32 11.02 -10.95
C THR A 55 4.30 10.88 -9.45
N VAL A 56 5.26 10.11 -8.93
CA VAL A 56 5.48 9.93 -7.49
C VAL A 56 6.87 10.47 -7.16
N GLY A 57 7.02 11.08 -6.00
CA GLY A 57 8.29 11.56 -5.47
C GLY A 57 8.63 10.93 -4.11
N PRO A 58 9.85 11.12 -3.61
CA PRO A 58 10.25 10.59 -2.31
C PRO A 58 9.34 11.03 -1.16
N ASP A 59 8.80 12.23 -1.21
CA ASP A 59 7.94 12.79 -0.15
C ASP A 59 6.57 12.09 -0.01
N ASP A 60 6.13 11.37 -1.05
CA ASP A 60 4.89 10.59 -1.04
C ASP A 60 5.01 9.32 -0.19
N PHE A 61 6.22 8.97 0.26
CA PHE A 61 6.50 7.81 1.10
C PHE A 61 6.77 8.17 2.56
N ARG A 62 6.58 9.43 2.96
CA ARG A 62 6.94 9.88 4.33
C ARG A 62 6.16 9.13 5.41
N GLY A 63 4.86 8.93 5.23
CA GLY A 63 4.03 8.12 6.12
C GLY A 63 4.50 6.67 6.20
N LEU A 64 4.70 6.04 5.04
CA LEU A 64 5.19 4.67 4.92
C LEU A 64 6.58 4.46 5.54
N ARG A 65 7.52 5.39 5.36
CA ARG A 65 8.85 5.32 6.01
C ARG A 65 8.73 5.42 7.52
N ARG A 66 7.91 6.35 8.01
CA ARG A 66 7.67 6.52 9.45
C ARG A 66 7.06 5.25 10.06
N LEU A 67 6.13 4.62 9.36
CA LEU A 67 5.52 3.37 9.75
C LEU A 67 6.54 2.22 9.74
N ALA A 68 7.35 2.12 8.69
CA ALA A 68 8.43 1.14 8.59
C ALA A 68 9.45 1.26 9.72
N ASP A 69 9.89 2.48 10.06
CA ASP A 69 10.83 2.74 11.15
C ASP A 69 10.26 2.31 12.51
N ARG A 70 8.94 2.45 12.69
CA ARG A 70 8.25 2.07 13.93
C ARG A 70 8.09 0.56 14.08
N LEU A 71 7.81 -0.14 12.98
CA LEU A 71 7.47 -1.56 12.99
C LEU A 71 8.68 -2.47 12.75
N GLY A 72 9.80 -1.94 12.26
CA GLY A 72 11.01 -2.73 12.04
C GLY A 72 10.75 -3.86 11.06
N ASP A 73 11.01 -5.10 11.48
CA ASP A 73 10.88 -6.30 10.64
C ASP A 73 9.42 -6.70 10.35
N ASP A 74 8.46 -6.23 11.16
CA ASP A 74 7.04 -6.49 10.95
C ASP A 74 6.47 -5.67 9.77
N PHE A 75 7.17 -4.62 9.32
CA PHE A 75 6.81 -3.91 8.10
C PHE A 75 7.24 -4.70 6.86
N ILE A 76 6.29 -5.26 6.13
CA ILE A 76 6.57 -6.08 4.95
C ILE A 76 6.81 -5.22 3.72
N ALA A 77 5.90 -4.27 3.46
CA ALA A 77 6.00 -3.40 2.29
C ALA A 77 5.19 -2.10 2.44
N GLY A 78 5.62 -1.07 1.72
CA GLY A 78 4.89 0.18 1.54
C GLY A 78 4.67 0.48 0.06
N ILE A 79 3.43 0.76 -0.31
CA ILE A 79 3.02 0.95 -1.70
C ILE A 79 2.34 2.31 -1.87
N VAL A 80 2.86 3.14 -2.78
CA VAL A 80 2.12 4.32 -3.26
C VAL A 80 1.36 3.93 -4.53
N LEU A 81 0.04 3.89 -4.47
CA LEU A 81 -0.84 3.67 -5.62
C LEU A 81 -1.04 5.00 -6.36
N TYR A 82 -0.67 5.04 -7.64
CA TYR A 82 -0.69 6.28 -8.44
C TYR A 82 -1.25 6.07 -9.84
N THR A 83 -1.49 7.14 -10.59
CA THR A 83 -2.16 7.07 -11.91
C THR A 83 -1.21 6.94 -13.10
N GLY A 84 0.08 6.72 -12.86
CA GLY A 84 1.02 6.33 -13.92
C GLY A 84 0.95 4.83 -14.22
N THR A 85 1.86 4.35 -15.07
CA THR A 85 1.74 3.03 -15.72
C THR A 85 2.85 2.05 -15.37
N SER A 86 3.84 2.46 -14.58
CA SER A 86 5.02 1.64 -14.27
C SER A 86 5.16 1.39 -12.77
N THR A 87 5.66 0.23 -12.39
CA THR A 87 6.10 -0.02 -11.02
C THR A 87 7.51 0.53 -10.84
N LEU A 88 7.71 1.41 -9.86
CA LEU A 88 8.98 2.08 -9.60
C LEU A 88 9.50 1.75 -8.19
N PRO A 89 10.79 1.40 -8.02
CA PRO A 89 11.39 1.13 -6.71
C PRO A 89 11.71 2.43 -5.96
N TYR A 90 11.51 2.43 -4.63
CA TYR A 90 11.83 3.54 -3.72
C TYR A 90 12.61 3.10 -2.48
N GLY A 91 13.35 1.99 -2.61
CA GLY A 91 14.08 1.30 -1.55
C GLY A 91 13.68 -0.19 -1.51
N ASP A 92 14.19 -0.91 -0.51
CA ASP A 92 14.04 -2.38 -0.44
C ASP A 92 12.57 -2.82 -0.29
N ARG A 93 11.81 -2.10 0.55
CA ARG A 93 10.42 -2.44 0.90
C ARG A 93 9.39 -1.44 0.37
N LEU A 94 9.80 -0.45 -0.44
CA LEU A 94 8.94 0.64 -0.89
C LEU A 94 8.82 0.67 -2.41
N ARG A 95 7.59 0.79 -2.93
CA ARG A 95 7.30 0.86 -4.37
C ARG A 95 6.20 1.85 -4.68
N ALA A 96 6.29 2.49 -5.85
CA ALA A 96 5.11 3.11 -6.47
C ALA A 96 4.53 2.12 -7.49
N MET A 97 3.21 1.91 -7.47
CA MET A 97 2.52 0.97 -8.34
C MET A 97 1.32 1.64 -9.01
N PRO A 98 1.04 1.35 -10.30
CA PRO A 98 -0.19 1.82 -10.93
C PRO A 98 -1.41 1.40 -10.10
N VAL A 99 -2.38 2.29 -9.93
CA VAL A 99 -3.63 1.94 -9.24
C VAL A 99 -4.34 0.76 -9.90
N SER A 100 -4.12 0.57 -11.21
CA SER A 100 -4.64 -0.57 -11.94
C SER A 100 -4.11 -1.92 -11.49
N ALA A 101 -3.00 -1.97 -10.74
CA ALA A 101 -2.50 -3.20 -10.13
C ALA A 101 -3.50 -3.83 -9.14
N LEU A 102 -4.51 -3.09 -8.67
CA LEU A 102 -5.60 -3.63 -7.87
C LEU A 102 -6.48 -4.63 -8.65
N TRP A 103 -6.56 -4.54 -9.99
CA TRP A 103 -7.41 -5.43 -10.82
C TRP A 103 -6.70 -6.01 -12.04
N GLN A 104 -5.52 -5.51 -12.38
CA GLN A 104 -4.68 -6.05 -13.46
C GLN A 104 -3.63 -6.96 -12.85
N VAL A 105 -3.94 -8.25 -12.81
CA VAL A 105 -2.95 -9.28 -12.50
C VAL A 105 -2.28 -9.67 -13.82
N PRO A 106 -0.93 -9.72 -13.89
CA PRO A 106 -0.27 -10.37 -15.01
C PRO A 106 -0.88 -11.76 -15.20
N PRO A 107 -1.07 -12.24 -16.44
CA PRO A 107 -1.47 -13.63 -16.63
C PRO A 107 -0.47 -14.51 -15.88
N PRO A 108 -0.93 -15.58 -15.20
CA PRO A 108 -0.02 -16.50 -14.52
C PRO A 108 1.05 -16.92 -15.51
N THR A 109 2.32 -16.75 -15.13
CA THR A 109 3.43 -17.24 -15.94
C THR A 109 3.27 -18.75 -16.04
N ALA A 110 3.22 -19.30 -17.25
CA ALA A 110 3.25 -20.74 -17.42
C ALA A 110 4.60 -21.25 -16.92
N ASP A 111 4.57 -22.18 -15.96
CA ASP A 111 5.73 -22.97 -15.54
C ASP A 111 6.29 -23.80 -16.72
#